data_AF-A0AAJ2BJV4-F1
#
_entry.id   AF-A0AAJ2BJV4-F1
#
_cell.length_a   1.000
_cell.length_b   1.000
_cell.length_c   1.000
_cell.angle_alpha   90.00
_cell.angle_beta   90.00
_cell.angle_gamma   90.00
#
_symmetry.space_group_name_H-M   'P 1'
#
loop_
_entity.id
_entity.type
_entity.pdbx_description
1 polymer ?
#
loop_
_entity_poly.entity_id
_entity_poly.type
_entity_poly.pdbx_seq_one_letter_code
_entity_poly.pdbx_strand_id
1 'polypeptide(L)'
;MLRIRRRGKDESLGNDERPTGLPQGRFWLSAGRVLAGAMLAMLAQDALAEPAAYWRWRSTSNGQEFCTQTPPGPGWTQVAGPFRDLQCREPGSVPLRRWAEPPQRRF
;
A
#
# COMPACT_ATOMS: atom_id res chain seq x y z
N MET A 1 25.60 74.14 -28.97
CA MET A 1 24.29 74.35 -29.61
C MET A 1 23.62 73.00 -29.79
N LEU A 2 22.49 72.78 -29.11
CA LEU A 2 21.72 71.54 -29.07
C LEU A 2 20.35 71.82 -29.72
N ARG A 3 19.90 70.99 -30.67
CA ARG A 3 18.49 70.98 -31.09
C ARG A 3 17.99 69.54 -31.23
N ILE A 4 17.33 69.13 -30.16
CA ILE A 4 16.59 67.90 -30.00
C ILE A 4 15.30 68.03 -30.83
N ARG A 5 15.03 67.11 -31.77
CA ARG A 5 13.71 67.04 -32.42
C ARG A 5 12.69 66.56 -31.38
N ARG A 6 11.73 67.41 -31.02
CA ARG A 6 10.52 66.98 -30.31
C ARG A 6 9.67 66.13 -31.26
N ARG A 7 9.54 64.83 -30.97
CA ARG A 7 8.50 63.99 -31.57
C ARG A 7 7.24 64.24 -30.74
N GLY A 8 6.26 64.92 -31.32
CA GLY A 8 4.94 65.08 -30.74
C GLY A 8 4.32 63.71 -30.50
N LYS A 9 3.91 63.46 -29.26
CA LYS A 9 3.07 62.34 -28.88
C LYS A 9 1.81 62.95 -28.29
N ASP A 10 0.87 63.16 -29.19
CA ASP A 10 -0.57 63.19 -28.98
C ASP A 10 -1.01 62.42 -27.73
N GLU A 11 -1.43 63.20 -26.72
CA GLU A 11 -2.25 62.77 -25.59
C GLU A 11 -3.59 62.26 -26.12
N SER A 12 -3.69 60.94 -26.35
CA SER A 12 -4.96 60.25 -26.36
C SER A 12 -5.24 59.70 -24.96
N LEU A 13 -6.05 60.45 -24.21
CA LEU A 13 -6.80 59.99 -23.05
C LEU A 13 -7.80 58.92 -23.52
N GLY A 14 -7.32 57.69 -23.68
CA GLY A 14 -8.14 56.50 -23.81
C GLY A 14 -8.09 55.75 -22.49
N ASN A 15 -9.07 56.02 -21.62
CA ASN A 15 -9.34 55.20 -20.45
C ASN A 15 -9.94 53.89 -20.98
N ASP A 16 -9.12 52.86 -21.20
CA ASP A 16 -9.58 51.55 -21.65
C ASP A 16 -9.09 50.47 -20.68
N GLU A 17 -10.05 49.68 -20.25
CA GLU A 17 -10.04 48.89 -19.05
C GLU A 17 -9.10 47.67 -19.15
N ARG A 18 -8.56 47.27 -18.01
CA ARG A 18 -7.76 46.05 -17.83
C ARG A 18 -8.44 44.84 -18.49
N PRO A 19 -7.66 43.95 -19.13
CA PRO A 19 -7.82 42.54 -18.85
C PRO A 19 -6.53 41.99 -18.25
N THR A 20 -6.65 41.56 -17.00
CA THR A 20 -5.80 40.59 -16.34
C THR A 20 -5.63 39.34 -17.22
N GLY A 21 -4.55 39.30 -17.99
CA GLY A 21 -4.10 38.10 -18.69
C GLY A 21 -3.49 37.12 -17.69
N LEU A 22 -4.30 36.16 -17.22
CA LEU A 22 -3.78 34.95 -16.56
C LEU A 22 -2.95 34.15 -17.58
N PRO A 23 -1.73 33.67 -17.26
CA PRO A 23 -0.98 32.76 -18.11
C PRO A 23 -1.65 31.37 -18.11
N GLN A 24 -2.75 31.21 -18.85
CA GLN A 24 -3.51 29.97 -18.92
C GLN A 24 -2.98 29.06 -20.02
N GLY A 25 -2.29 27.98 -19.63
CA GLY A 25 -2.01 26.87 -20.53
C GLY A 25 -1.02 25.84 -19.97
N ARG A 26 0.04 26.29 -19.29
CA ARG A 26 1.09 25.38 -18.78
C ARG A 26 0.85 24.89 -17.35
N PHE A 27 0.17 25.67 -16.51
CA PHE A 27 -0.04 25.35 -15.10
C PHE A 27 -1.11 24.27 -14.85
N TRP A 28 -2.11 24.16 -15.72
CA TRP A 28 -3.18 23.14 -15.62
C TRP A 28 -2.68 21.73 -15.96
N LEU A 29 -1.78 21.60 -16.94
CA LEU A 29 -1.15 20.34 -17.32
C LEU A 29 -0.27 19.77 -16.18
N SER A 30 0.41 20.65 -15.44
CA SER A 30 1.21 20.27 -14.28
C SER A 30 0.37 19.88 -13.07
N ALA A 31 -0.74 20.59 -12.81
CA ALA A 31 -1.63 20.27 -11.69
C ALA A 31 -2.29 18.89 -11.86
N GLY A 32 -2.74 18.55 -13.07
CA GLY A 32 -3.31 17.23 -13.36
C GLY A 32 -2.30 16.07 -13.19
N ARG A 33 -1.04 16.27 -13.59
CA ARG A 33 0.03 15.28 -13.43
C ARG A 33 0.40 15.06 -11.96
N VAL A 34 0.45 16.13 -11.17
CA VAL A 34 0.73 16.04 -9.73
C VAL A 34 -0.39 15.31 -9.00
N LEU A 35 -1.65 15.63 -9.30
CA LEU A 35 -2.81 14.96 -8.69
C LEU A 35 -2.88 13.48 -9.07
N ALA A 36 -2.67 13.15 -10.35
CA ALA A 36 -2.63 11.76 -10.81
C ALA A 36 -1.49 10.97 -10.15
N GLY A 37 -0.29 11.57 -10.04
CA GLY A 37 0.85 10.95 -9.36
C GLY A 37 0.60 10.73 -7.86
N ALA A 38 -0.02 11.70 -7.19
CA ALA A 38 -0.37 11.58 -5.77
C ALA A 38 -1.44 10.49 -5.52
N MET A 39 -2.45 10.37 -6.38
CA MET A 39 -3.43 9.29 -6.31
C MET A 39 -2.78 7.91 -6.49
N LEU A 40 -1.91 7.77 -7.50
CA LEU A 40 -1.22 6.51 -7.76
C LEU A 40 -0.32 6.09 -6.59
N ALA A 41 0.35 7.06 -5.97
CA ALA A 41 1.18 6.82 -4.78
C ALA A 41 0.36 6.40 -3.54
N MET A 42 -0.85 6.93 -3.36
CA MET A 42 -1.77 6.49 -2.30
C MET A 42 -2.29 5.07 -2.51
N LEU A 43 -2.50 4.66 -3.77
CA LEU A 43 -2.95 3.31 -4.12
C LEU A 43 -1.84 2.26 -4.01
N ALA A 44 -0.57 2.68 -3.99
CA ALA A 44 0.60 1.80 -3.91
C ALA A 44 0.99 1.40 -2.48
N GLN A 45 0.09 1.54 -1.50
CA GLN A 45 0.33 1.06 -0.14
C GLN A 45 0.53 -0.45 -0.14
N ASP A 46 1.72 -0.89 0.27
CA ASP A 46 2.13 -2.29 0.26
C ASP A 46 1.18 -3.17 1.08
N ALA A 47 0.65 -4.22 0.44
CA ALA A 47 0.00 -5.32 1.13
C ALA A 47 1.08 -6.17 1.81
N LEU A 48 1.39 -5.84 3.07
CA LEU A 48 2.22 -6.68 3.95
C LEU A 48 1.44 -7.96 4.27
N ALA A 49 1.48 -8.92 3.37
CA ALA A 49 0.97 -10.27 3.63
C ALA A 49 1.97 -11.00 4.54
N GLU A 50 1.60 -11.21 5.80
CA GLU A 50 2.35 -12.11 6.66
C GLU A 50 2.40 -13.52 6.03
N PRO A 51 3.53 -14.24 6.14
CA PRO A 51 3.63 -15.61 5.62
C PRO A 51 2.53 -16.48 6.23
N ALA A 52 1.78 -17.19 5.38
CA ALA A 52 0.74 -18.10 5.81
C ALA A 52 1.30 -19.13 6.82
N ALA A 53 0.76 -19.12 8.04
CA ALA A 53 1.18 -20.07 9.07
C ALA A 53 0.62 -21.47 8.76
N TYR A 54 1.47 -22.49 8.88
CA TYR A 54 1.11 -23.89 8.76
C TYR A 54 1.33 -24.62 10.08
N TRP A 55 0.52 -25.64 10.36
CA TRP A 55 0.62 -26.46 11.55
C TRP A 55 0.74 -27.93 11.19
N ARG A 56 1.49 -28.67 12.00
CA ARG A 56 1.57 -30.12 11.92
C ARG A 56 0.48 -30.71 12.79
N TRP A 57 -0.41 -31.48 12.19
CA TRP A 57 -1.51 -32.17 12.82
C TRP A 57 -1.22 -33.66 12.87
N ARG A 58 -1.64 -34.32 13.94
CA ARG A 58 -1.58 -35.78 14.09
C ARG A 58 -2.99 -36.33 14.29
N SER A 59 -3.34 -37.33 13.50
CA SER A 59 -4.61 -38.04 13.63
C SER A 59 -4.61 -38.88 14.92
N THR A 60 -5.70 -38.77 15.66
CA THR A 60 -5.91 -39.49 16.93
C THR A 60 -6.22 -40.96 16.69
N SER A 61 -6.75 -41.33 15.51
CA SER A 61 -7.18 -42.71 15.22
C SER A 61 -6.07 -43.60 14.66
N ASN A 62 -5.17 -43.03 13.86
CA ASN A 62 -4.14 -43.79 13.14
C ASN A 62 -2.72 -43.21 13.27
N GLY A 63 -2.56 -42.10 14.00
CA GLY A 63 -1.26 -41.48 14.22
C GLY A 63 -0.64 -40.80 12.99
N GLN A 64 -1.34 -40.74 11.86
CA GLN A 64 -0.81 -40.08 10.65
C GLN A 64 -0.60 -38.59 10.90
N GLU A 65 0.47 -38.04 10.31
CA GLU A 65 0.77 -36.62 10.39
C GLU A 65 0.44 -35.91 9.08
N PHE A 66 -0.09 -34.70 9.18
CA PHE A 66 -0.45 -33.88 8.03
C PHE A 66 -0.13 -32.40 8.30
N CYS A 67 0.44 -31.72 7.31
CA CYS A 67 0.78 -30.31 7.38
C CYS A 67 -0.28 -29.47 6.67
N THR A 68 -0.90 -28.53 7.37
CA THR A 68 -1.96 -27.68 6.82
C THR A 68 -2.22 -26.48 7.73
N GLN A 69 -2.78 -25.41 7.16
CA GLN A 69 -3.18 -24.21 7.89
C GLN A 69 -4.42 -24.47 8.79
N THR A 70 -5.28 -25.43 8.47
CA THR A 70 -6.49 -25.71 9.26
C THR A 70 -6.60 -27.19 9.58
N PRO A 71 -7.22 -27.59 10.71
CA PRO A 71 -7.38 -28.99 11.05
C PRO A 71 -8.07 -29.75 9.90
N PRO A 72 -7.53 -30.91 9.46
CA PRO A 72 -8.14 -31.68 8.36
C PRO A 72 -9.56 -32.17 8.64
N GLY A 73 -9.93 -32.28 9.92
CA GLY A 73 -11.25 -32.68 10.37
C GLY A 73 -11.27 -33.03 11.86
N PRO A 74 -12.38 -33.59 12.37
CA PRO A 74 -12.47 -34.10 13.73
C PRO A 74 -11.43 -35.19 13.98
N GLY A 75 -10.90 -35.24 15.21
CA GLY A 75 -9.91 -36.25 15.60
C GLY A 75 -8.48 -35.94 15.17
N TRP A 76 -8.18 -34.73 14.70
CA TRP A 76 -6.80 -34.28 14.49
C TRP A 76 -6.35 -33.39 15.65
N THR A 77 -5.14 -33.63 16.15
CA THR A 77 -4.54 -32.86 17.23
C THR A 77 -3.31 -32.12 16.71
N GLN A 78 -3.19 -30.83 17.00
CA GLN A 78 -2.01 -30.05 16.65
C GLN A 78 -0.80 -30.52 17.47
N VAL A 79 0.31 -30.82 16.80
CA VAL A 79 1.54 -31.34 17.43
C VAL A 79 2.75 -30.43 17.27
N ALA A 80 2.78 -29.57 16.24
CA ALA A 80 3.87 -28.59 16.06
C ALA A 80 3.45 -27.42 15.16
N GLY A 81 4.25 -26.37 15.15
CA GLY A 81 4.07 -25.15 14.36
C GLY A 81 4.17 -23.89 15.22
N PRO A 82 4.11 -22.70 14.61
CA PRO A 82 3.86 -22.44 13.18
C PRO A 82 5.08 -22.70 12.27
N PHE A 83 4.80 -23.18 11.07
CA PHE A 83 5.74 -23.30 9.96
C PHE A 83 5.43 -22.28 8.88
N ARG A 84 6.43 -21.90 8.09
CA ARG A 84 6.27 -20.97 6.95
C ARG A 84 6.02 -21.66 5.62
N ASP A 85 6.10 -22.99 5.59
CA ASP A 85 5.99 -23.80 4.38
C ASP A 85 4.92 -24.87 4.48
N LEU A 86 4.40 -25.27 3.31
CA LEU A 86 3.36 -26.29 3.13
C LEU A 86 3.79 -27.70 3.61
N GLN A 87 5.09 -27.95 3.76
CA GLN A 87 5.62 -29.24 4.20
C GLN A 87 6.07 -29.24 5.67
N CYS A 88 5.86 -28.15 6.40
CA CYS A 88 6.26 -28.01 7.81
C CYS A 88 7.76 -28.30 8.04
N ARG A 89 8.62 -27.84 7.12
CA ARG A 89 10.09 -28.01 7.19
C ARG A 89 10.79 -26.84 7.87
N GLU A 90 10.33 -25.62 7.63
CA GLU A 90 10.95 -24.38 8.08
C GLU A 90 10.08 -23.70 9.17
N PRO A 91 10.65 -23.42 10.35
CA PRO A 91 9.91 -22.73 11.40
C PRO A 91 9.55 -21.30 10.97
N GLY A 92 8.33 -20.88 11.30
CA GLY A 92 7.88 -19.51 11.12
C GLY A 92 8.67 -18.54 12.00
N SER A 93 8.92 -17.33 11.52
CA SER A 93 9.66 -16.28 12.25
C SER A 93 8.83 -15.61 13.33
N VAL A 94 7.55 -15.95 13.45
CA VAL A 94 6.64 -15.35 14.42
C VAL A 94 6.53 -16.26 15.65
N PRO A 95 6.94 -15.80 16.84
CA PRO A 95 6.63 -16.50 18.10
C PRO A 95 5.13 -16.35 18.38
N LEU A 96 4.30 -17.31 17.97
CA LEU A 96 2.85 -17.28 18.20
C LEU A 96 2.50 -17.67 19.65
N ARG A 97 2.83 -16.81 20.61
CA ARG A 97 2.45 -16.95 22.03
C ARG A 97 0.93 -17.01 22.26
N ARG A 98 0.10 -16.73 21.25
CA ARG A 98 -1.37 -16.74 21.34
C ARG A 98 -2.05 -18.01 20.82
N TRP A 99 -1.46 -18.71 19.84
CA TRP A 99 -2.12 -19.81 19.11
C TRP A 99 -1.42 -21.18 19.30
N ALA A 100 -0.42 -21.23 20.20
CA ALA A 100 0.37 -22.42 20.47
C ALA A 100 -0.21 -23.32 21.56
N GLU A 101 -1.36 -22.98 22.16
CA GLU A 101 -2.00 -23.85 23.16
C GLU A 101 -2.94 -24.84 22.43
N PRO A 102 -2.54 -26.11 22.21
CA PRO A 102 -3.51 -27.14 21.84
C PRO A 102 -4.58 -27.20 22.94
N PRO A 103 -5.87 -27.44 22.62
CA PRO A 103 -6.88 -27.61 23.66
C PRO A 103 -6.42 -28.72 24.60
N GLN A 104 -6.06 -28.35 25.82
CA GLN A 104 -5.64 -29.28 26.86
C GLN A 104 -6.79 -30.27 27.08
N ARG A 105 -6.63 -31.50 26.59
CA ARG A 105 -7.53 -32.60 26.91
C ARG A 105 -7.40 -32.86 28.41
N ARG A 106 -8.28 -32.22 29.18
CA ARG A 106 -8.50 -32.56 30.58
C ARG A 106 -9.15 -33.94 30.58
N PHE A 107 -8.36 -34.95 30.93
CA PHE A 107 -8.86 -36.31 31.18
C PHE A 107 -9.78 -36.32 32.40
#